data_AF-A0A1M8A2L6-F1
#
_entry.id   AF-A0A1M8A2L6-F1
#
_cell.length_a   1.000
_cell.length_b   1.000
_cell.length_c   1.000
_cell.angle_alpha   90.00
_cell.angle_beta   90.00
_cell.angle_gamma   90.00
#
_symmetry.space_group_name_H-M   'P 1'
#
loop_
_entity.id
_entity.type
_entity.pdbx_description
1 polymer ?
#
loop_
_entity_poly.entity_id
_entity_poly.type
_entity_poly.pdbx_seq_one_letter_code
_entity_poly.pdbx_strand_id
1 'polypeptide(L)'
;MIVQWRPDADAASQFMMNEPDNDWLDSDEDTQGPSFQMGNRDLMKHEAQFKDMGYREGLEAGKLSELQAGFDEGYNETGAPLGLSLGRLLGETDALLVITASKQGLTENQKQARHDLQLFSLKLKDLKLDDLAEPDWEAFEHDLEHHEENNVAVELEKRRHEVAARPNYLEEFRHELDQYRYILT
;
A
#
# COMPACT_ATOMS: atom_id res chain seq x y z
N MET A 1 40.50 -19.94 34.58
CA MET A 1 41.09 -18.58 34.45
C MET A 1 40.01 -17.58 34.80
N ILE A 2 40.06 -17.01 36.00
CA ILE A 2 39.18 -15.92 36.45
C ILE A 2 40.15 -14.79 36.79
N VAL A 3 40.16 -13.72 36.00
CA VAL A 3 41.03 -12.57 36.23
C VAL A 3 40.23 -11.57 37.06
N GLN A 4 40.56 -11.51 38.35
CA GLN A 4 40.09 -10.47 39.27
C GLN A 4 40.81 -9.15 38.98
N TRP A 5 40.02 -8.11 38.71
CA TRP A 5 40.49 -6.73 38.60
C TRP A 5 40.67 -6.12 39.99
N ARG A 6 41.85 -5.57 40.28
CA ARG A 6 42.14 -4.77 41.49
C ARG A 6 42.22 -3.28 41.10
N PRO A 7 41.47 -2.37 41.74
CA PRO A 7 41.72 -0.95 41.66
C PRO A 7 42.69 -0.52 42.78
N ASP A 8 43.82 0.07 42.40
CA ASP A 8 44.61 0.87 43.34
C ASP A 8 44.17 2.33 43.21
N ALA A 9 43.54 2.82 44.27
CA ALA A 9 43.22 4.22 44.48
C ALA A 9 44.38 4.91 45.21
N ASP A 10 44.45 6.23 44.98
CA ASP A 10 45.11 7.25 45.80
C ASP A 10 46.59 7.55 45.55
N ALA A 11 46.81 8.59 44.73
CA ALA A 11 47.78 9.64 45.04
C ALA A 11 47.33 10.98 44.44
N ALA A 12 46.27 11.56 45.00
CA ALA A 12 46.00 12.99 44.84
C ALA A 12 46.94 13.74 45.80
N SER A 13 47.85 14.58 45.28
CA SER A 13 48.36 15.81 45.95
C SER A 13 49.45 16.48 45.11
N GLN A 14 49.05 17.37 44.19
CA GLN A 14 49.78 18.64 44.03
C GLN A 14 48.91 19.67 43.29
N PHE A 15 47.92 20.21 44.01
CA PHE A 15 47.45 21.56 43.75
C PHE A 15 48.53 22.51 44.28
N MET A 16 49.33 23.10 43.39
CA MET A 16 49.85 24.45 43.61
C MET A 16 49.12 25.36 42.63
N MET A 17 48.16 26.10 43.18
CA MET A 17 47.62 27.32 42.58
C MET A 17 48.74 28.35 42.55
N ASN A 18 48.96 28.99 41.39
CA ASN A 18 49.34 30.40 41.33
C ASN A 18 48.89 30.98 39.98
N GLU A 19 47.73 31.63 40.06
CA GLU A 19 47.13 32.71 39.26
C GLU A 19 46.95 32.62 37.73
N PRO A 20 45.81 33.15 37.22
CA PRO A 20 45.47 33.18 35.81
C PRO A 20 46.17 34.36 35.13
N ASP A 21 47.26 34.10 34.45
CA ASP A 21 47.73 35.04 33.44
C ASP A 21 46.73 34.99 32.29
N ASN A 22 45.87 36.01 32.29
CA ASN A 22 44.96 36.39 31.22
C ASN A 22 45.69 36.40 29.88
N ASP A 23 45.67 35.27 29.20
CA ASP A 23 46.03 35.08 27.79
C ASP A 23 44.91 35.66 26.88
N TRP A 24 44.40 36.83 27.27
CA TRP A 24 43.20 37.47 26.72
C TRP A 24 43.45 38.91 26.33
N LEU A 25 44.70 39.27 26.01
CA LEU A 25 45.11 40.60 25.54
C LEU A 25 46.57 40.53 25.05
N ASP A 26 46.84 39.86 23.93
CA ASP A 26 47.77 40.34 22.88
C ASP A 26 47.97 39.27 21.79
N SER A 27 47.07 39.25 20.80
CA SER A 27 47.40 38.88 19.42
C SER A 27 46.34 39.51 18.52
N ASP A 28 46.43 40.83 18.34
CA ASP A 28 45.76 41.53 17.25
C ASP A 28 46.36 41.06 15.91
N GLU A 29 45.92 39.92 15.38
CA GLU A 29 45.99 39.67 13.93
C GLU A 29 45.04 38.55 13.49
N ASP A 30 43.75 38.84 13.53
CA ASP A 30 42.81 38.40 12.49
C ASP A 30 41.48 39.12 12.73
N THR A 31 41.41 40.38 12.30
CA THR A 31 40.15 41.10 12.15
C THR A 31 39.36 40.49 10.99
N GLN A 32 38.92 39.25 11.14
CA GLN A 32 37.89 38.67 10.29
C GLN A 32 36.59 39.37 10.68
N GLY A 33 36.20 40.39 9.91
CA GLY A 33 35.01 41.19 10.17
C GLY A 33 33.75 40.33 10.34
N PRO A 34 32.66 40.88 10.92
CA PRO A 34 31.42 40.15 11.19
C PRO A 34 30.81 39.46 9.94
N SER A 35 31.20 39.89 8.73
CA SER A 35 30.87 39.25 7.46
C SER A 35 31.47 37.86 7.28
N PHE A 36 32.69 37.58 7.79
CA PHE A 36 33.35 36.27 7.69
C PHE A 36 32.73 35.23 8.63
N GLN A 37 32.39 35.62 9.87
CA GLN A 37 31.63 34.75 10.78
C GLN A 37 30.21 34.48 10.29
N MET A 38 29.55 35.48 9.69
CA MET A 38 28.24 35.30 9.05
C MET A 38 28.34 34.35 7.84
N GLY A 39 29.34 34.52 6.98
CA GLY A 39 29.61 33.63 5.84
C GLY A 39 29.89 32.19 6.24
N ASN A 40 30.68 31.96 7.30
CA ASN A 40 30.93 30.61 7.81
C ASN A 40 29.67 29.98 8.44
N ARG A 41 28.85 30.77 9.14
CA ARG A 41 27.59 30.27 9.71
C ARG A 41 26.58 29.91 8.61
N ASP A 42 26.53 30.71 7.55
CA ASP A 42 25.65 30.46 6.42
C ASP A 42 26.14 29.28 5.58
N LEU A 43 27.46 29.10 5.45
CA LEU A 43 28.07 27.92 4.85
C LEU A 43 27.76 26.63 5.64
N MET A 44 27.89 26.65 6.97
CA MET A 44 27.56 25.51 7.82
C MET A 44 26.07 25.16 7.76
N LYS A 45 25.19 26.15 7.70
CA LYS A 45 23.74 25.93 7.50
C LYS A 45 23.46 25.29 6.15
N HIS A 46 24.12 25.76 5.09
CA HIS A 46 23.95 25.22 3.76
C HIS A 46 24.46 23.78 3.67
N GLU A 47 25.58 23.47 4.31
CA GLU A 47 26.10 22.09 4.41
C GLU A 47 25.15 21.17 5.19
N ALA A 48 24.58 21.63 6.30
CA ALA A 48 23.57 20.88 7.05
C ALA A 48 22.30 20.63 6.22
N GLN A 49 21.82 21.65 5.51
CA GLN A 49 20.67 21.52 4.61
C GLN A 49 20.94 20.53 3.47
N PHE A 50 22.13 20.52 2.89
CA PHE A 50 22.49 19.55 1.86
C PHE A 50 22.61 18.12 2.40
N LYS A 51 23.12 17.93 3.62
CA LYS A 51 23.18 16.61 4.25
C LYS A 51 21.77 16.07 4.54
N ASP A 52 20.89 16.91 5.08
CA ASP A 52 19.50 16.53 5.34
C ASP A 52 18.74 16.27 4.03
N MET A 53 18.97 17.10 3.00
CA MET A 53 18.36 16.92 1.68
C MET A 53 18.86 15.65 1.00
N GLY A 54 20.16 15.38 1.02
CA GLY A 54 20.75 14.16 0.43
C GLY A 54 20.35 12.88 1.17
N TYR A 55 20.19 12.93 2.49
CA TYR A 55 19.65 11.81 3.26
C TYR A 55 18.18 11.54 2.93
N ARG A 56 17.38 12.61 2.83
CA ARG A 56 15.97 12.50 2.45
C ARG A 56 15.79 11.98 1.03
N GLU A 57 16.56 12.51 0.08
CA GLU A 57 16.58 12.07 -1.31
C GLU A 57 17.05 10.61 -1.39
N GLY A 58 18.07 10.21 -0.63
CA GLY A 58 18.54 8.83 -0.57
C GLY A 58 17.49 7.86 -0.01
N LEU A 59 16.71 8.26 1.00
CA LEU A 59 15.58 7.47 1.51
C LEU A 59 14.43 7.39 0.51
N GLU A 60 14.06 8.50 -0.12
CA GLU A 60 13.00 8.53 -1.14
C GLU A 60 13.40 7.71 -2.38
N ALA A 61 14.64 7.85 -2.85
CA ALA A 61 15.19 7.08 -3.95
C ALA A 61 15.33 5.59 -3.60
N GLY A 62 15.74 5.25 -2.38
CA GLY A 62 15.75 3.87 -1.88
C GLY A 62 14.35 3.28 -1.88
N LYS A 63 13.35 3.99 -1.33
CA LYS A 63 11.95 3.54 -1.32
C LYS A 63 11.37 3.34 -2.72
N LEU A 64 11.66 4.24 -3.65
CA LEU A 64 11.16 4.14 -5.02
C LEU A 64 11.93 3.08 -5.83
N SER A 65 13.21 2.86 -5.54
CA SER A 65 14.03 1.82 -6.17
C SER A 65 13.76 0.43 -5.61
N GLU A 66 13.34 0.32 -4.35
CA GLU A 66 12.92 -0.92 -3.69
C GLU A 66 11.43 -1.21 -3.91
N LEU A 67 10.68 -0.29 -4.52
CA LEU A 67 9.30 -0.54 -4.91
C LEU A 67 9.29 -1.63 -5.99
N GLN A 68 8.73 -2.78 -5.65
CA GLN A 68 8.66 -3.92 -6.56
C GLN A 68 7.85 -3.53 -7.81
N ALA A 69 8.48 -3.69 -8.99
CA ALA A 69 7.77 -3.59 -10.26
C ALA A 69 6.64 -4.64 -10.30
N GLY A 70 5.44 -4.22 -10.69
CA GLY A 70 4.25 -5.08 -10.72
C GLY A 70 3.33 -4.98 -9.49
N PHE A 71 3.73 -4.29 -8.41
CA PHE A 71 2.87 -4.13 -7.23
C PHE A 71 1.51 -3.47 -7.55
N ASP A 72 1.50 -2.46 -8.41
CA ASP A 72 0.29 -1.73 -8.81
C ASP A 72 -0.42 -2.35 -10.04
N GLU A 73 0.18 -3.36 -10.68
CA GLU A 73 -0.31 -3.93 -11.94
C GLU A 73 -1.63 -4.67 -11.75
N GLY A 74 -1.69 -5.57 -10.76
CA GLY A 74 -2.94 -6.26 -10.40
C GLY A 74 -4.06 -5.30 -9.97
N TYR A 75 -3.73 -4.17 -9.30
CA TYR A 75 -4.73 -3.17 -8.97
C TYR A 75 -5.24 -2.43 -10.21
N ASN A 76 -4.35 -1.96 -11.08
CA ASN A 76 -4.73 -1.13 -12.22
C ASN A 76 -5.38 -1.93 -13.36
N GLU A 77 -4.89 -3.13 -13.63
CA GLU A 77 -5.30 -3.93 -14.80
C GLU A 77 -6.54 -4.80 -14.52
N THR A 78 -6.67 -5.37 -13.33
CA THR A 78 -7.74 -6.32 -13.02
C THR A 78 -8.64 -5.81 -11.89
N GLY A 79 -8.09 -5.44 -10.74
CA GLY A 79 -8.85 -5.07 -9.54
C GLY A 79 -9.74 -3.85 -9.73
N ALA A 80 -9.19 -2.73 -10.17
CA ALA A 80 -9.91 -1.48 -10.37
C ALA A 80 -11.02 -1.57 -11.44
N PRO A 81 -10.78 -2.11 -12.66
CA PRO A 81 -11.83 -2.22 -13.67
C PRO A 81 -12.94 -3.20 -13.28
N LEU A 82 -12.60 -4.35 -12.65
CA LEU A 82 -13.59 -5.33 -12.18
C LEU A 82 -14.40 -4.77 -10.99
N GLY A 83 -13.73 -4.12 -10.04
CA GLY A 83 -14.41 -3.48 -8.91
C GLY A 83 -15.37 -2.38 -9.37
N LEU A 84 -14.98 -1.59 -10.38
CA LEU A 84 -15.85 -0.57 -10.97
C LEU A 84 -17.06 -1.18 -11.67
N SER A 85 -16.88 -2.25 -12.45
CA SER A 85 -17.99 -2.90 -13.17
C SER A 85 -19.00 -3.52 -12.20
N LEU A 86 -18.52 -4.23 -11.18
CA LEU A 86 -19.36 -4.80 -10.12
C LEU A 86 -20.05 -3.71 -9.29
N GLY A 87 -19.32 -2.65 -8.94
CA GLY A 87 -19.88 -1.49 -8.24
C GLY A 87 -21.01 -0.80 -9.01
N ARG A 88 -20.89 -0.72 -10.35
CA ARG A 88 -21.97 -0.21 -11.20
C ARG A 88 -23.20 -1.12 -11.18
N LEU A 89 -23.03 -2.43 -11.30
CA LEU A 89 -24.13 -3.40 -11.20
C LEU A 89 -24.84 -3.32 -9.84
N LEU A 90 -24.09 -3.22 -8.75
CA LEU A 90 -24.66 -2.99 -7.41
C LEU A 90 -25.42 -1.66 -7.32
N GLY A 91 -24.85 -0.58 -7.86
CA GLY A 91 -25.52 0.72 -7.87
C GLY A 91 -26.83 0.71 -8.67
N GLU A 92 -26.84 0.06 -9.83
CA GLU A 92 -28.03 -0.08 -10.68
C GLU A 92 -29.11 -0.93 -10.02
N THR A 93 -28.73 -2.07 -9.43
CA THR A 93 -29.68 -2.95 -8.71
C THR A 93 -30.29 -2.24 -7.50
N ASP A 94 -29.47 -1.60 -6.67
CA ASP A 94 -29.95 -0.88 -5.49
C ASP A 94 -30.82 0.33 -5.91
N ALA A 95 -30.48 1.04 -7.00
CA ALA A 95 -31.32 2.10 -7.54
C ALA A 95 -32.70 1.59 -8.00
N LEU A 96 -32.73 0.46 -8.73
CA LEU A 96 -33.98 -0.17 -9.16
C LEU A 96 -34.84 -0.60 -7.96
N LEU A 97 -34.23 -1.15 -6.89
CA LEU A 97 -34.93 -1.48 -5.66
C LEU A 97 -35.53 -0.26 -4.99
N VAL A 98 -34.80 0.85 -4.89
CA VAL A 98 -35.30 2.09 -4.30
C VAL A 98 -36.47 2.68 -5.09
N ILE A 99 -36.35 2.73 -6.42
CA ILE A 99 -37.41 3.25 -7.29
C ILE A 99 -38.67 2.38 -7.16
N THR A 100 -38.54 1.05 -7.17
CA THR A 100 -39.67 0.12 -7.08
C THR A 100 -40.24 -0.03 -5.67
N ALA A 101 -39.50 0.35 -4.63
CA ALA A 101 -40.00 0.37 -3.26
C ALA A 101 -41.14 1.40 -3.08
N SER A 102 -41.09 2.51 -3.82
CA SER A 102 -42.05 3.61 -3.73
C SER A 102 -43.29 3.47 -4.63
N LYS A 103 -43.23 2.62 -5.67
CA LYS A 103 -44.38 2.35 -6.55
C LYS A 103 -45.48 1.60 -5.78
N GLN A 104 -46.71 2.13 -5.82
CA GLN A 104 -47.92 1.45 -5.32
C GLN A 104 -48.70 0.86 -6.52
N GLY A 105 -49.27 -0.34 -6.36
CA GLY A 105 -50.05 -1.00 -7.43
C GLY A 105 -49.24 -1.87 -8.40
N LEU A 106 -48.14 -2.48 -7.94
CA LEU A 106 -47.40 -3.46 -8.74
C LEU A 106 -48.26 -4.68 -9.06
N THR A 107 -48.15 -5.17 -10.29
CA THR A 107 -48.65 -6.49 -10.69
C THR A 107 -47.91 -7.60 -9.94
N GLU A 108 -48.49 -8.80 -9.82
CA GLU A 108 -47.84 -9.94 -9.15
C GLU A 108 -46.47 -10.26 -9.77
N ASN A 109 -46.34 -10.19 -11.09
CA ASN A 109 -45.07 -10.38 -11.79
C ASN A 109 -44.01 -9.35 -11.38
N GLN A 110 -44.40 -8.10 -11.16
CA GLN A 110 -43.48 -7.04 -10.71
C GLN A 110 -43.10 -7.20 -9.24
N LYS A 111 -43.99 -7.71 -8.39
CA LYS A 111 -43.66 -8.05 -7.00
C LYS A 111 -42.65 -9.19 -6.95
N GLN A 112 -42.84 -10.23 -7.76
CA GLN A 112 -41.90 -11.33 -7.87
C GLN A 112 -40.55 -10.86 -8.39
N ALA A 113 -40.51 -10.10 -9.49
CA ALA A 113 -39.28 -9.54 -10.04
C ALA A 113 -38.53 -8.67 -9.02
N ARG A 114 -39.24 -7.89 -8.20
CA ARG A 114 -38.64 -7.12 -7.11
C ARG A 114 -38.02 -8.02 -6.05
N HIS A 115 -38.72 -9.09 -5.63
CA HIS A 115 -38.18 -10.04 -4.67
C HIS A 115 -36.93 -10.75 -5.21
N ASP A 116 -36.96 -11.16 -6.48
CA ASP A 116 -35.83 -11.81 -7.13
C ASP A 116 -34.63 -10.85 -7.26
N LEU A 117 -34.88 -9.57 -7.56
CA LEU A 117 -33.86 -8.52 -7.55
C LEU A 117 -33.21 -8.35 -6.16
N GLN A 118 -33.97 -8.50 -5.07
CA GLN A 118 -33.40 -8.47 -3.71
C GLN A 118 -32.46 -9.65 -3.46
N LEU A 119 -32.84 -10.86 -3.90
CA LEU A 119 -31.97 -12.04 -3.82
C LEU A 119 -30.72 -11.86 -4.69
N PHE A 120 -30.88 -11.27 -5.88
CA PHE A 120 -29.80 -10.96 -6.79
C PHE A 120 -28.80 -9.95 -6.19
N SER A 121 -29.28 -8.90 -5.50
CA SER A 121 -28.41 -7.96 -4.78
C SER A 121 -27.59 -8.65 -3.68
N LEU A 122 -28.16 -9.63 -2.97
CA LEU A 122 -27.42 -10.44 -2.00
C LEU A 122 -26.36 -11.31 -2.67
N LYS A 123 -26.70 -11.95 -3.78
CA LYS A 123 -25.77 -12.75 -4.58
C LYS A 123 -24.59 -11.92 -5.07
N LEU A 124 -24.83 -10.70 -5.57
CA LEU A 124 -23.77 -9.80 -6.01
C LEU A 124 -22.85 -9.34 -4.88
N LYS A 125 -23.36 -9.21 -3.66
CA LYS A 125 -22.59 -8.80 -2.48
C LYS A 125 -21.70 -9.91 -1.90
N ASP A 126 -22.00 -11.16 -2.22
CA ASP A 126 -21.21 -12.33 -1.76
C ASP A 126 -20.01 -12.62 -2.68
N LEU A 127 -20.02 -12.09 -3.91
CA LEU A 127 -18.94 -12.29 -4.89
C LEU A 127 -17.62 -11.68 -4.41
N LYS A 128 -16.54 -12.45 -4.55
CA LYS A 128 -15.18 -12.00 -4.26
C LYS A 128 -14.40 -11.77 -5.54
N LEU A 129 -13.26 -11.09 -5.40
CA LEU A 129 -12.33 -10.86 -6.50
C LEU A 129 -11.84 -12.20 -7.09
N ASP A 130 -11.59 -13.20 -6.25
CA ASP A 130 -11.15 -14.55 -6.67
C ASP A 130 -12.17 -15.30 -7.56
N ASP A 131 -13.45 -14.90 -7.47
CA ASP A 131 -14.52 -15.47 -8.29
C ASP A 131 -14.62 -14.79 -9.66
N LEU A 132 -14.12 -13.56 -9.77
CA LEU A 132 -14.29 -12.68 -10.94
C LEU A 132 -13.01 -12.52 -11.75
N ALA A 133 -11.85 -12.52 -11.10
CA ALA A 133 -10.55 -12.33 -11.70
C ALA A 133 -9.88 -13.68 -11.97
N GLU A 134 -9.08 -13.72 -13.04
CA GLU A 134 -8.15 -14.83 -13.24
C GLU A 134 -7.10 -14.83 -12.12
N PRO A 135 -6.76 -15.99 -11.55
CA PRO A 135 -5.68 -16.09 -10.59
C PRO A 135 -4.35 -15.66 -11.22
N ASP A 136 -3.46 -15.11 -10.39
CA ASP A 136 -2.08 -14.88 -10.77
C ASP A 136 -1.37 -16.23 -10.93
N TRP A 137 -1.14 -16.63 -12.19
CA TRP A 137 -0.50 -17.90 -12.51
C TRP A 137 0.97 -17.92 -12.09
N GLU A 138 1.69 -16.79 -12.17
CA GLU A 138 3.11 -16.74 -11.81
C GLU A 138 3.29 -16.91 -10.30
N ALA A 139 2.43 -16.25 -9.51
CA ALA A 139 2.42 -16.43 -8.06
C ALA A 139 2.06 -17.88 -7.67
N PHE A 140 1.05 -18.47 -8.33
CA PHE A 140 0.62 -19.83 -8.05
C PHE A 140 1.67 -20.88 -8.47
N GLU A 141 2.37 -20.66 -9.58
CA GLU A 141 3.51 -21.48 -10.02
C GLU A 141 4.64 -21.44 -8.99
N HIS A 142 5.03 -20.25 -8.54
CA HIS A 142 6.07 -20.06 -7.53
C HIS A 142 5.72 -20.74 -6.21
N ASP A 143 4.49 -20.59 -5.71
CA ASP A 143 4.07 -21.24 -4.46
C ASP A 143 4.08 -22.78 -4.57
N LEU A 144 3.69 -23.34 -5.72
CA LEU A 144 3.76 -24.78 -5.97
C LEU A 144 5.20 -25.30 -5.99
N GLU A 145 6.14 -24.53 -6.55
CA GLU A 145 7.57 -24.89 -6.59
C GLU A 145 8.21 -24.99 -5.20
N HIS A 146 7.74 -24.21 -4.22
CA HIS A 146 8.28 -24.22 -2.85
C HIS A 146 7.57 -25.20 -1.92
N HIS A 147 6.30 -25.55 -2.19
CA HIS A 147 5.46 -26.30 -1.25
C HIS A 147 5.26 -27.79 -1.57
N GLU A 148 5.51 -28.29 -2.78
CA GLU A 148 5.19 -29.70 -3.13
C GLU A 148 6.26 -30.48 -3.92
N GLU A 149 6.45 -31.75 -3.55
CA GLU A 149 7.17 -32.80 -4.32
C GLU A 149 6.31 -33.37 -5.49
N ASN A 150 5.10 -32.84 -5.71
CA ASN A 150 4.19 -33.27 -6.78
C ASN A 150 4.53 -32.60 -8.12
N ASN A 151 4.03 -33.19 -9.22
CA ASN A 151 4.25 -32.66 -10.55
C ASN A 151 3.44 -31.36 -10.77
N VAL A 152 4.09 -30.22 -10.50
CA VAL A 152 3.60 -28.83 -10.63
C VAL A 152 2.77 -28.61 -11.91
N ALA A 153 3.21 -29.18 -13.03
CA ALA A 153 2.54 -29.04 -14.33
C ALA A 153 1.10 -29.60 -14.33
N VAL A 154 0.84 -30.69 -13.61
CA VAL A 154 -0.48 -31.35 -13.60
C VAL A 154 -1.51 -30.53 -12.82
N GLU A 155 -1.11 -29.95 -11.69
CA GLU A 155 -2.02 -29.15 -10.86
C GLU A 155 -2.32 -27.79 -11.50
N LEU A 156 -1.33 -27.17 -12.16
CA LEU A 156 -1.52 -25.97 -12.96
C LEU A 156 -2.53 -26.17 -14.08
N GLU A 157 -2.37 -27.26 -14.84
CA GLU A 157 -3.24 -27.54 -15.97
C GLU A 157 -4.66 -27.78 -15.49
N LYS A 158 -4.86 -28.54 -14.41
CA LYS A 158 -6.17 -28.73 -13.78
C LYS A 158 -6.79 -27.40 -13.35
N ARG A 159 -6.03 -26.52 -12.69
CA ARG A 159 -6.53 -25.22 -12.23
C ARG A 159 -6.88 -24.27 -13.39
N ARG A 160 -6.08 -24.26 -14.46
CA ARG A 160 -6.38 -23.51 -15.70
C ARG A 160 -7.68 -24.00 -16.34
N HIS A 161 -7.91 -25.32 -16.39
CA HIS A 161 -9.17 -25.88 -16.88
C HIS A 161 -10.36 -25.49 -16.01
N GLU A 162 -10.21 -25.49 -14.68
CA GLU A 162 -11.25 -25.04 -13.76
C GLU A 162 -11.62 -23.57 -13.97
N VAL A 163 -10.62 -22.70 -14.17
CA VAL A 163 -10.84 -21.26 -14.40
C VAL A 163 -11.43 -21.00 -15.78
N ALA A 164 -10.96 -21.69 -16.83
CA ALA A 164 -11.50 -21.56 -18.18
C ALA A 164 -12.95 -22.07 -18.31
N ALA A 165 -13.36 -23.00 -17.44
CA ALA A 165 -14.73 -23.48 -17.38
C ALA A 165 -15.68 -22.54 -16.62
N ARG A 166 -15.17 -21.47 -15.98
CA ARG A 166 -16.03 -20.51 -15.26
C ARG A 166 -16.82 -19.67 -16.27
N PRO A 167 -18.14 -19.51 -16.07
CA PRO A 167 -18.93 -18.60 -16.89
C PRO A 167 -18.46 -17.15 -16.67
N ASN A 168 -18.66 -16.30 -17.69
CA ASN A 168 -18.43 -14.86 -17.55
C ASN A 168 -19.56 -14.24 -16.73
N TYR A 169 -19.40 -14.32 -15.40
CA TYR A 169 -20.39 -13.88 -14.43
C TYR A 169 -20.86 -12.44 -14.65
N LEU A 170 -19.96 -11.53 -15.05
CA LEU A 170 -20.32 -10.11 -15.25
C LEU A 170 -21.32 -9.90 -16.38
N GLU A 171 -21.13 -10.59 -17.51
CA GLU A 171 -22.05 -10.48 -18.65
C GLU A 171 -23.40 -11.15 -18.34
N GLU A 172 -23.38 -12.30 -17.66
CA GLU A 172 -24.61 -12.96 -17.20
C GLU A 172 -25.41 -12.07 -16.25
N PHE A 173 -24.75 -11.48 -15.24
CA PHE A 173 -25.38 -10.57 -14.30
C PHE A 173 -25.93 -9.31 -14.96
N ARG A 174 -25.25 -8.80 -15.98
CA ARG A 174 -25.75 -7.67 -16.76
C ARG A 174 -27.02 -8.04 -17.53
N HIS A 175 -27.05 -9.20 -18.17
CA HIS A 175 -28.24 -9.70 -18.85
C HIS A 175 -29.42 -9.93 -17.89
N GLU A 176 -29.15 -10.50 -16.70
CA GLU A 176 -30.15 -10.74 -15.66
C GLU A 176 -30.75 -9.42 -15.15
N LEU A 177 -29.90 -8.40 -14.93
CA LEU A 177 -30.34 -7.06 -14.54
C LEU A 177 -31.23 -6.41 -15.61
N ASP A 178 -30.84 -6.50 -16.89
CA ASP A 178 -31.64 -5.96 -18.00
C ASP A 178 -33.03 -6.61 -18.09
N GLN A 179 -33.14 -7.92 -17.79
CA GLN A 179 -34.43 -8.62 -17.71
C GLN A 179 -35.31 -8.06 -16.58
N TYR A 180 -34.75 -7.88 -15.38
CA TYR A 180 -35.51 -7.28 -14.27
C TYR A 180 -35.93 -5.84 -14.58
N ARG A 181 -35.05 -5.05 -15.20
CA ARG A 181 -35.38 -3.69 -15.64
C ARG A 181 -36.56 -3.68 -16.61
N TYR A 182 -36.58 -4.60 -17.57
CA TYR A 182 -37.69 -4.73 -18.54
C TYR A 182 -39.02 -5.06 -17.87
N ILE A 183 -39.02 -5.90 -16.82
CA ILE A 183 -40.26 -6.28 -16.12
C ILE A 183 -40.79 -5.16 -15.21
N LEU A 184 -39.88 -4.35 -14.63
CA LEU A 184 -40.21 -3.35 -13.61
C LEU A 184 -40.52 -1.94 -14.16
N THR A 185 -40.08 -1.66 -15.38
CA THR A 185 -40.33 -0.39 -16.09
C THR A 185 -41.67 -0.45 -16.82
#